data_AF-A0A3E2B464-F1
#
_entry.id   AF-A0A3E2B464-F1
#
_cell.length_a   1.000
_cell.length_b   1.000
_cell.length_c   1.000
_cell.angle_alpha   90.00
_cell.angle_beta   90.00
_cell.angle_gamma   90.00
#
_symmetry.space_group_name_H-M   'P 1'
#
loop_
_entity.id
_entity.type
_entity.pdbx_description
1 polymer ?
#
loop_
_entity_poly.entity_id
_entity_poly.type
_entity_poly.pdbx_seq_one_letter_code
_entity_poly.pdbx_strand_id
1 'polypeptide(L)'
;MTKTEMDIRSVLGPAGGSIRPLAAASDLFARRMFEERMDSEDIFLTKDIYPIVAVWLQKKPGATGRAIERLAARCWDLGDRGRLSEIAGKNLREPPAPRDIMIYFAWYSHKGIPYFEAMKGKQPLLF
;
A
#
# COMPACT_ATOMS: atom_id res chain seq x y z
N MET A 1 -0.11 16.63 4.63
CA MET A 1 -0.70 15.38 4.09
C MET A 1 0.33 14.80 3.14
N THR A 2 0.73 13.53 3.29
CA THR A 2 1.71 12.91 2.38
C THR A 2 1.06 12.61 1.03
N LYS A 3 1.87 12.39 -0.02
CA LYS A 3 1.35 11.98 -1.34
C LYS A 3 0.55 10.68 -1.23
N THR A 4 1.04 9.72 -0.46
CA THR A 4 0.37 8.46 -0.16
C THR A 4 -0.97 8.66 0.56
N GLU A 5 -1.06 9.60 1.51
CA GLU A 5 -2.35 9.96 2.10
C GLU A 5 -3.33 10.52 1.06
N MET A 6 -2.86 11.36 0.13
CA MET A 6 -3.69 11.90 -0.95
C MET A 6 -4.18 10.78 -1.89
N ASP A 7 -3.30 9.86 -2.28
CA ASP A 7 -3.64 8.74 -3.16
C ASP A 7 -4.65 7.80 -2.49
N ILE A 8 -4.47 7.48 -1.20
CA ILE A 8 -5.46 6.70 -0.43
C ILE A 8 -6.79 7.45 -0.32
N ARG A 9 -6.78 8.78 -0.11
CA ARG A 9 -8.00 9.60 -0.11
C ARG A 9 -8.70 9.61 -1.46
N SER A 10 -7.96 9.59 -2.56
CA SER A 10 -8.55 9.51 -3.89
C SER A 10 -9.36 8.23 -4.10
N VAL A 11 -8.99 7.14 -3.40
CA VAL A 11 -9.73 5.86 -3.42
C VAL A 11 -10.87 5.84 -2.40
N LEU A 12 -10.61 6.24 -1.14
CA LEU A 12 -11.58 6.11 -0.05
C LEU A 12 -12.56 7.29 0.08
N GLY A 13 -12.33 8.37 -0.67
CA GLY A 13 -13.06 9.62 -0.53
C GLY A 13 -12.83 10.31 0.83
N PRO A 14 -13.68 11.29 1.19
CA PRO A 14 -13.56 12.07 2.43
C PRO A 14 -13.93 11.26 3.69
N ALA A 15 -14.03 9.93 3.62
CA ALA A 15 -14.55 9.07 4.68
C ALA A 15 -13.94 9.34 6.07
N GLY A 16 -14.82 9.34 7.08
CA GLY A 16 -14.46 9.54 8.49
C GLY A 16 -13.49 8.47 9.00
N GLY A 17 -12.49 8.94 9.77
CA GLY A 17 -11.42 8.12 10.32
C GLY A 17 -10.05 8.48 9.78
N SER A 18 -9.02 8.09 10.54
CA SER A 18 -7.63 8.33 10.18
C SER A 18 -7.13 7.26 9.21
N ILE A 19 -6.70 7.68 8.02
CA ILE A 19 -6.02 6.82 7.04
C ILE A 19 -4.53 6.65 7.31
N ARG A 20 -4.00 7.37 8.31
CA ARG A 20 -2.58 7.39 8.68
C ARG A 20 -1.95 6.00 8.86
N PRO A 21 -2.64 4.98 9.42
CA PRO A 21 -2.05 3.65 9.53
C PRO A 21 -1.67 3.06 8.17
N LEU A 22 -2.58 3.09 7.20
CA LEU A 22 -2.33 2.54 5.86
C LEU A 22 -1.30 3.36 5.10
N ALA A 23 -1.37 4.70 5.21
CA ALA A 23 -0.42 5.60 4.55
C ALA A 23 1.00 5.38 5.08
N ALA A 24 1.19 5.40 6.41
CA ALA A 24 2.48 5.17 7.04
C ALA A 24 3.05 3.78 6.73
N ALA A 25 2.20 2.75 6.67
CA ALA A 25 2.60 1.42 6.28
C ALA A 25 3.07 1.35 4.82
N SER A 26 2.35 1.99 3.90
CA SER A 26 2.73 2.03 2.48
C SER A 26 4.00 2.86 2.25
N ASP A 27 4.17 3.98 2.96
CA ASP A 27 5.39 4.80 2.94
C ASP A 27 6.60 4.01 3.46
N LEU A 28 6.44 3.27 4.57
CA LEU A 28 7.50 2.39 5.08
C LEU A 28 7.80 1.27 4.10
N PHE A 29 6.79 0.66 3.47
CA PHE A 29 6.99 -0.37 2.46
C PHE A 29 7.79 0.17 1.27
N ALA A 30 7.47 1.39 0.80
CA ALA A 30 8.23 2.07 -0.24
C ALA A 30 9.69 2.27 0.16
N ARG A 31 9.94 2.74 1.39
CA ARG A 31 11.29 2.90 1.93
C ARG A 31 12.07 1.57 1.93
N ARG A 32 11.46 0.48 2.39
CA ARG A 32 12.08 -0.85 2.37
C ARG A 32 12.45 -1.31 0.96
N MET A 33 11.56 -1.11 -0.02
CA MET A 33 11.81 -1.53 -1.40
C MET A 33 12.84 -0.64 -2.12
N PHE A 34 12.80 0.68 -1.93
CA PHE A 34 13.53 1.62 -2.81
C PHE A 34 14.78 2.22 -2.17
N GLU A 35 14.78 2.43 -0.86
CA GLU A 35 15.95 2.95 -0.14
C GLU A 35 16.80 1.79 0.38
N GLU A 36 16.16 0.81 1.02
CA GLU A 36 16.85 -0.33 1.63
C GLU A 36 17.04 -1.50 0.64
N ARG A 37 16.48 -1.40 -0.57
CA ARG A 37 16.63 -2.36 -1.69
C ARG A 37 16.25 -3.81 -1.33
N MET A 38 15.28 -3.97 -0.42
CA MET A 38 14.70 -5.28 -0.13
C MET A 38 13.77 -5.72 -1.27
N ASP A 39 13.76 -7.01 -1.61
CA ASP A 39 12.67 -7.53 -2.43
C ASP A 39 11.36 -7.37 -1.67
N SER A 40 10.28 -7.05 -2.39
CA SER A 40 8.96 -7.01 -1.79
C SER A 40 8.65 -8.33 -1.07
N GLU A 41 9.00 -9.47 -1.66
CA GLU A 41 8.70 -10.81 -1.13
C GLU A 41 9.37 -11.09 0.22
N ASP A 42 10.51 -10.46 0.48
CA ASP A 42 11.26 -10.59 1.74
C ASP A 42 10.78 -9.63 2.85
N ILE A 43 9.79 -8.77 2.56
CA ILE A 43 9.24 -7.83 3.55
C ILE A 43 8.04 -8.47 4.26
N PHE A 44 8.20 -8.77 5.55
CA PHE A 44 7.15 -9.40 6.36
C PHE A 44 6.34 -8.36 7.12
N LEU A 45 5.05 -8.23 6.83
CA LEU A 45 4.17 -7.23 7.45
C LEU A 45 4.21 -7.24 8.98
N THR A 46 4.18 -8.42 9.60
CA THR A 46 4.14 -8.57 11.06
C THR A 46 5.46 -8.27 11.77
N LYS A 47 6.59 -8.24 11.03
CA LYS A 47 7.93 -8.01 11.59
C LYS A 47 8.50 -6.66 11.15
N ASP A 48 8.39 -6.36 9.87
CA ASP A 48 9.05 -5.23 9.22
C ASP A 48 8.18 -3.98 9.14
N ILE A 49 6.85 -4.13 9.12
CA ILE A 49 5.94 -3.00 8.87
C ILE A 49 5.13 -2.65 10.12
N TYR A 50 4.27 -3.56 10.59
CA TYR A 50 3.31 -3.26 11.65
C TYR A 50 3.96 -2.80 12.97
N PRO A 51 5.05 -3.41 13.46
CA PRO A 51 5.69 -2.96 14.69
C PRO A 51 6.23 -1.52 14.58
N ILE A 52 6.89 -1.19 13.46
CA ILE A 52 7.51 0.12 13.24
C ILE A 52 6.44 1.20 13.10
N VAL A 53 5.42 0.96 12.29
CA VAL A 53 4.29 1.88 12.13
C VAL A 53 3.57 2.08 13.46
N ALA A 54 3.46 1.04 14.29
CA ALA A 54 2.85 1.15 15.60
C ALA A 54 3.67 2.05 16.55
N VAL A 55 5.00 2.00 16.50
CA VAL A 55 5.86 2.95 17.24
C VAL A 55 5.61 4.38 16.77
N TRP A 56 5.61 4.63 15.45
CA TRP A 56 5.38 5.97 14.90
C TRP A 56 4.01 6.55 15.26
N LEU A 57 3.00 5.70 15.36
CA LEU A 57 1.64 6.09 15.71
C LEU A 57 1.34 6.01 17.21
N GLN A 58 2.32 5.63 18.04
CA GLN A 58 2.17 5.43 19.49
C GLN A 58 1.02 4.47 19.84
N LYS A 59 0.94 3.34 19.14
CA LYS A 59 -0.09 2.30 19.31
C LYS A 59 0.52 0.92 19.50
N LYS A 60 -0.32 -0.06 19.86
CA LYS A 60 0.09 -1.47 19.95
C LYS A 60 0.19 -2.11 18.56
N PRO A 61 1.25 -2.90 18.25
CA PRO A 61 1.43 -3.53 16.94
C PRO A 61 0.22 -4.30 16.42
N GLY A 62 -0.39 -5.15 17.27
CA GLY A 62 -1.58 -5.92 16.87
C GLY A 62 -2.84 -5.07 16.63
N ALA A 63 -2.95 -3.89 17.24
CA ALA A 63 -4.05 -2.97 16.95
C ALA A 63 -3.80 -2.19 15.65
N THR A 64 -2.53 -1.79 15.43
CA THR A 64 -2.09 -1.11 14.21
C THR A 64 -2.21 -2.01 12.98
N GLY A 65 -1.74 -3.26 13.05
CA GLY A 65 -1.87 -4.23 11.95
C GLY A 65 -3.32 -4.42 11.52
N ARG A 66 -4.22 -4.71 12.47
CA ARG A 66 -5.66 -4.81 12.19
C ARG A 66 -6.26 -3.52 11.62
N ALA A 67 -5.78 -2.35 12.04
CA ALA A 67 -6.25 -1.08 11.49
C ALA A 67 -5.79 -0.89 10.03
N ILE A 68 -4.56 -1.28 9.71
CA ILE A 68 -4.01 -1.27 8.35
C ILE A 68 -4.82 -2.23 7.47
N GLU A 69 -5.00 -3.47 7.89
CA GLU A 69 -5.75 -4.49 7.12
C GLU A 69 -7.19 -4.06 6.86
N ARG A 70 -7.89 -3.52 7.87
CA ARG A 70 -9.24 -2.98 7.68
C ARG A 70 -9.29 -1.82 6.70
N LEU A 71 -8.32 -0.92 6.75
CA LEU A 71 -8.25 0.20 5.80
C LEU A 71 -7.94 -0.28 4.39
N ALA A 72 -7.05 -1.25 4.24
CA ALA A 72 -6.74 -1.85 2.95
C ALA A 72 -7.97 -2.56 2.36
N ALA A 73 -8.65 -3.41 3.13
CA ALA A 73 -9.90 -4.04 2.70
C ALA A 73 -10.95 -3.00 2.30
N ARG A 74 -11.07 -1.91 3.07
CA ARG A 74 -11.99 -0.80 2.77
C ARG A 74 -11.73 -0.15 1.41
N CYS A 75 -10.48 -0.08 0.94
CA CYS A 75 -10.16 0.45 -0.39
C CYS A 75 -10.86 -0.34 -1.50
N TRP A 76 -11.04 -1.65 -1.31
CA TRP A 76 -11.77 -2.49 -2.24
C TRP A 76 -13.28 -2.50 -1.99
N ASP A 77 -13.68 -2.64 -0.73
CA ASP A 77 -15.08 -2.86 -0.36
C ASP A 77 -15.95 -1.62 -0.54
N LEU A 78 -15.42 -0.46 -0.14
CA LEU A 78 -16.17 0.80 -0.06
C LEU A 78 -15.50 1.95 -0.85
N GLY A 79 -14.31 1.72 -1.38
CA GLY A 79 -13.56 2.72 -2.16
C GLY A 79 -13.90 2.68 -3.66
N ASP A 80 -13.35 3.64 -4.38
CA ASP A 80 -13.37 3.69 -5.83
C ASP A 80 -12.42 2.62 -6.41
N ARG A 81 -13.01 1.51 -6.88
CA ARG A 81 -12.27 0.39 -7.50
C ARG A 81 -11.64 0.78 -8.83
N GLY A 82 -12.20 1.75 -9.55
CA GLY A 82 -11.61 2.29 -10.77
C GLY A 82 -10.30 2.99 -10.45
N ARG A 83 -10.34 3.90 -9.47
CA ARG A 83 -9.13 4.60 -8.99
C ARG A 83 -8.09 3.64 -8.41
N LEU A 84 -8.51 2.62 -7.66
CA LEU A 84 -7.60 1.60 -7.15
C LEU A 84 -6.95 0.78 -8.28
N SER A 85 -7.70 0.48 -9.34
CA SER A 85 -7.19 -0.21 -10.54
C SER A 85 -6.20 0.65 -11.33
N GLU A 86 -6.43 1.96 -11.43
CA GLU A 86 -5.48 2.92 -12.02
C GLU A 86 -4.16 2.93 -11.25
N ILE A 87 -4.23 3.02 -9.91
CA ILE A 87 -3.04 3.00 -9.04
C ILE A 87 -2.30 1.66 -9.16
N ALA A 88 -3.03 0.56 -9.26
CA ALA A 88 -2.43 -0.75 -9.49
C ALA A 88 -1.79 -0.86 -10.90
N GLY A 89 -2.38 -0.24 -11.92
CA GLY A 89 -1.94 -0.36 -13.32
C GLY A 89 -2.53 -1.57 -14.04
N LYS A 90 -3.62 -2.12 -13.53
CA LYS A 90 -4.41 -3.18 -14.18
C LYS A 90 -5.85 -3.15 -13.68
N ASN A 91 -6.77 -3.69 -14.48
CA ASN A 91 -8.13 -3.92 -14.03
C ASN A 91 -8.17 -5.02 -12.95
N LEU A 92 -8.44 -4.64 -11.70
CA LEU A 92 -8.56 -5.57 -10.58
C LEU A 92 -9.96 -6.19 -10.58
N ARG A 93 -10.03 -7.52 -10.72
CA ARG A 93 -11.29 -8.27 -10.78
C ARG A 93 -11.72 -8.85 -9.43
N GLU A 94 -10.78 -8.96 -8.50
CA GLU A 94 -10.96 -9.58 -7.19
C GLU A 94 -10.26 -8.72 -6.10
N PRO A 95 -10.70 -8.83 -4.83
CA PRO A 95 -10.08 -8.09 -3.73
C PRO A 95 -8.58 -8.43 -3.60
N PRO A 96 -7.67 -7.44 -3.71
CA PRO A 96 -6.26 -7.69 -3.47
C PRO A 96 -5.99 -7.93 -1.98
N ALA A 97 -4.93 -8.67 -1.67
CA ALA A 97 -4.50 -8.81 -0.29
C ALA A 97 -4.07 -7.45 0.28
N PRO A 98 -4.19 -7.21 1.61
CA PRO A 98 -3.74 -5.97 2.23
C PRO A 98 -2.30 -5.59 1.89
N ARG A 99 -1.43 -6.61 1.75
CA ARG A 99 -0.05 -6.44 1.30
C ARG A 99 0.05 -5.78 -0.06
N ASP A 100 -0.70 -6.29 -1.03
CA ASP A 100 -0.64 -5.81 -2.40
C ASP A 100 -1.18 -4.39 -2.51
N ILE A 101 -2.24 -4.06 -1.76
CA ILE A 101 -2.75 -2.70 -1.67
C ILE A 101 -1.67 -1.73 -1.15
N MET A 102 -0.94 -2.11 -0.09
CA MET A 102 0.19 -1.30 0.40
C MET A 102 1.28 -1.14 -0.66
N ILE A 103 1.59 -2.19 -1.42
CA ILE A 103 2.58 -2.14 -2.50
C ILE A 103 2.12 -1.22 -3.65
N TYR A 104 0.85 -1.27 -4.03
CA TYR A 104 0.32 -0.42 -5.10
C TYR A 104 0.44 1.06 -4.73
N PHE A 105 0.02 1.41 -3.51
CA PHE A 105 0.19 2.78 -3.00
C PHE A 105 1.65 3.17 -2.84
N ALA A 106 2.49 2.27 -2.28
CA ALA A 106 3.93 2.50 -2.15
C ALA A 106 4.56 2.83 -3.49
N TRP A 107 4.23 2.08 -4.54
CA TRP A 107 4.85 2.25 -5.84
C TRP A 107 4.39 3.53 -6.55
N TYR A 108 3.08 3.72 -6.60
CA TYR A 108 2.45 4.87 -7.26
C TYR A 108 2.78 6.19 -6.57
N SER A 109 2.75 6.22 -5.24
CA SER A 109 3.07 7.44 -4.49
C SER A 109 4.55 7.79 -4.64
N HIS A 110 5.45 6.80 -4.54
CA HIS A 110 6.89 7.05 -4.53
C HIS A 110 7.49 7.30 -5.92
N LYS A 111 7.00 6.64 -7.00
CA LYS A 111 7.53 6.84 -8.36
C LYS A 111 6.58 7.52 -9.33
N GLY A 112 5.30 7.66 -8.99
CA GLY A 112 4.31 8.21 -9.91
C GLY A 112 3.92 7.27 -11.06
N ILE A 113 4.33 6.00 -11.01
CA ILE A 113 3.98 4.98 -12.01
C ILE A 113 3.16 3.85 -11.35
N PRO A 114 2.11 3.35 -12.02
CA PRO A 114 1.34 2.20 -11.53
C PRO A 114 2.16 0.92 -11.39
N TYR A 115 1.79 0.08 -10.42
CA TYR A 115 2.62 -1.07 -10.04
C TYR A 115 2.83 -2.08 -11.16
N PHE A 116 1.75 -2.55 -11.80
CA PHE A 116 1.85 -3.54 -12.86
C PHE A 116 2.51 -3.00 -14.13
N GLU A 117 2.44 -1.69 -14.38
CA GLU A 117 3.18 -1.06 -15.47
C GLU A 117 4.69 -1.11 -15.22
N ALA A 118 5.11 -0.77 -14.00
CA ALA A 118 6.52 -0.85 -13.60
C ALA A 118 7.05 -2.29 -13.63
N MET A 119 6.23 -3.29 -13.33
CA MET A 119 6.62 -4.70 -13.35
C MET A 119 6.72 -5.28 -14.76
N LYS A 120 6.01 -4.74 -15.76
CA LYS A 120 6.16 -5.15 -17.17
C LYS A 120 7.59 -4.93 -17.68
N GLY A 121 8.27 -3.89 -17.21
CA GLY A 121 9.68 -3.62 -17.55
C GLY A 121 10.69 -4.52 -16.84
N LYS A 122 10.26 -5.37 -15.90
CA LYS A 122 11.11 -6.30 -15.14
C LYS A 122 10.99 -7.76 -15.59
N GLN A 123 10.18 -8.06 -16.62
CA GLN A 123 10.16 -9.42 -17.18
C GLN A 123 11.57 -9.75 -17.72
N PRO A 124 12.23 -10.82 -17.25
CA PRO A 124 13.25 -11.45 -18.07
C PRO A 124 12.54 -11.95 -19.34
N LEU A 125 13.16 -11.74 -20.49
CA LEU A 125 12.84 -12.48 -21.71
C LEU A 125 12.89 -13.98 -21.36
N LEU A 126 11.72 -14.60 -21.16
CA LEU A 126 11.61 -16.05 -21.10
C LEU A 126 11.45 -16.52 -22.55
N PHE A 127 12.55 -17.01 -23.10
CA PHE A 127 12.60 -17.86 -24.30
C PHE A 127 12.05 -19.25 -23.97
#